data_AF-A0A820ZIL0-F1
#
_entry.id   AF-A0A820ZIL0-F1
#
_cell.length_a   1.000
_cell.length_b   1.000
_cell.length_c   1.000
_cell.angle_alpha   90.00
_cell.angle_beta   90.00
_cell.angle_gamma   90.00
#
_symmetry.space_group_name_H-M   'P 1'
#
loop_
_entity.id
_entity.type
_entity.pdbx_description
1 polymer ?
#
loop_
_entity_poly.entity_id
_entity_poly.type
_entity_poly.pdbx_seq_one_letter_code
_entity_poly.pdbx_strand_id
1 'polypeptide(L)'
;MSSSHEHILSIIGTRTILNLFCKVLFRFLHFILNGLIIRQIDVNIIGIANVRLQLLYTTILFLSRESFRRTVPKLNDLRSIHHYINLTWFIIPIGLFIISVTLPWTLFIQTNNAEEYPFYYKACSFYALAAFIELLSEPFYLLATVTLNYHINIYIEMFASTVGFTIQAILVYNNGELALYYYGFGYIIYSLLITLSYFIYFISCKKEERQDLFIISSFKDLMIKPTYPYVDSKLSNETKTFFCQGIWMKFLTEGERYIMSLFNLVSYKDQAIFDTINNLGSLLPRLIFSTLEESAYAYFQQTLSRTKTINDQHIQDDQMLTHARQDELYQKEQSSSSSSSPSGRFFRDFHI
;
A
#
# COMPACT_ATOMS: atom_id res chain seq x y z
N MET A 1 -12.19 -28.85 -10.20
CA MET A 1 -11.76 -27.82 -9.23
C MET A 1 -10.27 -27.48 -9.32
N SER A 2 -9.36 -28.41 -9.66
CA SER A 2 -7.92 -28.08 -9.85
C SER A 2 -7.64 -27.14 -11.04
N SER A 3 -8.31 -27.36 -12.19
CA SER A 3 -8.05 -26.58 -13.42
C SER A 3 -8.51 -25.12 -13.35
N SER A 4 -9.56 -24.79 -12.58
CA SER A 4 -10.00 -23.40 -12.42
C SER A 4 -9.05 -22.62 -11.52
N HIS A 5 -8.45 -23.26 -10.50
CA HIS A 5 -7.45 -22.62 -9.66
C HIS A 5 -6.16 -22.32 -10.42
N GLU A 6 -5.66 -23.23 -11.25
CA GLU A 6 -4.47 -22.98 -12.08
C GLU A 6 -4.71 -21.90 -13.13
N HIS A 7 -5.90 -21.86 -13.74
CA HIS A 7 -6.26 -20.84 -14.72
C HIS A 7 -6.44 -19.45 -14.06
N ILE A 8 -6.98 -19.40 -12.84
CA ILE A 8 -7.06 -18.16 -12.06
C ILE A 8 -5.66 -17.70 -11.63
N LEU A 9 -4.79 -18.62 -11.22
CA LEU A 9 -3.40 -18.33 -10.87
C LEU A 9 -2.61 -17.79 -12.05
N SER A 10 -2.78 -18.37 -13.24
CA SER A 10 -2.07 -17.94 -14.46
C SER A 10 -2.55 -16.57 -14.94
N ILE A 11 -3.86 -16.28 -14.85
CA ILE A 11 -4.42 -14.95 -15.15
C ILE A 11 -3.89 -13.90 -14.15
N ILE A 12 -3.88 -14.22 -12.85
CA ILE A 12 -3.36 -13.32 -11.80
C ILE A 12 -1.85 -13.08 -12.00
N GLY A 13 -1.09 -14.14 -12.28
CA GLY A 13 0.34 -14.06 -12.56
C GLY A 13 0.63 -13.20 -13.79
N THR A 14 -0.07 -13.43 -14.90
CA THR A 14 0.11 -12.65 -16.14
C THR A 14 -0.24 -11.17 -15.94
N ARG A 15 -1.30 -10.87 -15.19
CA ARG A 15 -1.69 -9.48 -14.87
C ARG A 15 -0.70 -8.79 -13.94
N THR A 16 -0.13 -9.51 -12.98
CA THR A 16 0.91 -8.99 -12.07
C THR A 16 2.19 -8.69 -12.86
N ILE A 17 2.59 -9.58 -13.77
CA ILE A 17 3.73 -9.37 -14.67
C ILE A 17 3.50 -8.17 -15.59
N LEU A 18 2.29 -7.99 -16.12
CA LEU A 18 1.97 -6.83 -16.96
C LEU A 18 2.05 -5.52 -16.17
N ASN A 19 1.45 -5.45 -14.99
CA ASN A 19 1.58 -4.29 -14.10
C ASN A 19 3.04 -3.97 -13.82
N LEU A 20 3.83 -5.00 -13.56
CA LEU A 20 5.25 -4.90 -13.28
C LEU A 20 6.01 -4.34 -14.48
N PHE A 21 5.76 -4.87 -15.67
CA PHE A 21 6.34 -4.35 -16.91
C PHE A 21 5.97 -2.88 -17.14
N CYS A 22 4.71 -2.51 -16.92
CA CYS A 22 4.29 -1.12 -16.97
C CYS A 22 5.10 -0.28 -15.98
N LYS A 23 5.17 -0.67 -14.70
CA LYS A 23 5.97 0.01 -13.65
C LYS A 23 7.40 0.28 -14.10
N VAL A 24 8.03 -0.71 -14.71
CA VAL A 24 9.40 -0.60 -15.25
C VAL A 24 9.47 0.40 -16.40
N LEU A 25 8.59 0.28 -17.40
CA LEU A 25 8.59 1.11 -18.60
C LEU A 25 8.44 2.59 -18.26
N PHE A 26 7.51 2.93 -17.37
CA PHE A 26 7.31 4.32 -16.97
C PHE A 26 8.45 4.85 -16.08
N ARG A 27 9.06 4.02 -15.22
CA ARG A 27 10.29 4.44 -14.50
C ARG A 27 11.42 4.76 -15.47
N PHE A 28 11.56 4.00 -16.55
CA PHE A 28 12.54 4.27 -17.59
C PHE A 28 12.21 5.57 -18.36
N LEU A 29 10.93 5.82 -18.65
CA LEU A 29 10.49 7.07 -19.27
C LEU A 29 10.80 8.28 -18.37
N HIS A 30 10.49 8.20 -17.08
CA HIS A 30 10.86 9.22 -16.09
C HIS A 30 12.36 9.48 -16.06
N PHE A 31 13.16 8.42 -16.15
CA PHE A 31 14.61 8.54 -16.21
C PHE A 31 15.08 9.32 -17.46
N ILE A 32 14.52 9.03 -18.65
CA ILE A 32 14.83 9.77 -19.87
C ILE A 32 14.46 11.25 -19.72
N LEU A 33 13.27 11.55 -19.18
CA LEU A 33 12.83 12.93 -18.95
C LEU A 33 13.77 13.68 -18.01
N ASN A 34 14.17 13.06 -16.89
CA ASN A 34 15.15 13.64 -15.98
C ASN A 34 16.50 13.88 -16.67
N GLY A 35 16.94 12.95 -17.52
CA GLY A 35 18.14 13.12 -18.33
C GLY A 35 18.08 14.32 -19.28
N LEU A 36 16.91 14.59 -19.87
CA LEU A 36 16.70 15.78 -20.72
C LEU A 36 16.75 17.08 -19.91
N ILE A 37 16.14 17.08 -18.72
CA ILE A 37 16.11 18.24 -17.82
C ILE A 37 17.53 18.63 -17.36
N ILE A 38 18.38 17.66 -17.03
CA ILE A 38 19.76 17.91 -16.57
C ILE A 38 20.58 18.70 -17.59
N ARG A 39 20.26 18.61 -18.89
CA ARG A 39 21.03 19.30 -19.95
C ARG A 39 20.76 20.80 -20.01
N GLN A 40 19.73 21.30 -19.34
CA GLN A 40 19.25 22.68 -19.51
C GLN A 40 19.21 23.51 -18.24
N ILE A 41 19.32 22.87 -17.08
CA ILE A 41 19.29 23.54 -15.79
C ILE A 41 20.66 23.45 -15.13
N ASP A 42 21.03 24.50 -14.41
CA ASP A 42 22.11 24.46 -13.45
C ASP A 42 21.98 23.30 -12.45
N VAL A 43 23.09 22.60 -12.27
CA VAL A 43 23.21 21.44 -11.39
C VAL A 43 22.80 21.76 -9.94
N ASN A 44 22.95 23.01 -9.51
CA ASN A 44 22.55 23.45 -8.18
C ASN A 44 21.03 23.44 -7.96
N ILE A 45 20.24 23.86 -8.95
CA ILE A 45 18.77 23.86 -8.87
C ILE A 45 18.26 22.42 -8.78
N ILE A 46 18.91 21.51 -9.51
CA ILE A 46 18.61 20.07 -9.48
C ILE A 46 18.88 19.49 -8.08
N GLY A 47 20.01 19.84 -7.47
CA GLY A 47 20.32 19.44 -6.09
C GLY A 47 19.27 19.93 -5.09
N ILE A 48 18.87 21.20 -5.19
CA ILE A 48 17.84 21.78 -4.31
C ILE A 48 16.50 21.06 -4.50
N ALA A 49 16.05 20.88 -5.75
CA ALA A 49 14.76 20.28 -6.04
C ALA A 49 14.71 18.79 -5.69
N ASN A 50 15.66 17.99 -6.17
CA ASN A 50 15.63 16.52 -6.05
C ASN A 50 16.12 16.00 -4.70
N VAL A 51 16.99 16.73 -3.99
CA VAL A 51 17.46 16.31 -2.67
C VAL A 51 16.61 16.92 -1.57
N ARG A 52 16.39 18.24 -1.57
CA ARG A 52 15.75 18.92 -0.44
C ARG A 52 14.24 18.99 -0.57
N LEU A 53 13.72 19.50 -1.68
CA LEU A 53 12.25 19.64 -1.86
C LEU A 53 11.58 18.27 -2.05
N GLN A 54 12.24 17.35 -2.73
CA GLN A 54 11.78 15.96 -2.82
C GLN A 54 11.74 15.27 -1.47
N LEU A 55 12.77 15.47 -0.63
CA LEU A 55 12.80 14.94 0.72
C LEU A 55 11.63 15.47 1.54
N LEU A 56 11.34 16.78 1.46
CA LEU A 56 10.16 17.38 2.11
C LEU A 56 8.87 16.66 1.70
N TYR A 57 8.61 16.60 0.39
CA TYR A 57 7.38 16.03 -0.15
C TYR A 57 7.21 14.53 0.15
N THR A 58 8.27 13.74 -0.06
CA THR A 58 8.22 12.30 0.23
C THR A 58 8.16 12.01 1.73
N THR A 59 8.71 12.88 2.59
CA THR A 59 8.58 12.73 4.05
C THR A 59 7.16 12.99 4.51
N ILE A 60 6.54 14.08 4.02
CA ILE A 60 5.14 14.40 4.33
C ILE A 60 4.26 13.23 3.95
N LEU A 61 4.31 12.78 2.70
CA LEU A 61 3.43 11.72 2.21
C LEU A 61 3.68 10.40 2.93
N PHE A 62 4.93 9.93 2.97
CA PHE A 62 5.26 8.63 3.55
C PHE A 62 4.83 8.53 5.01
N LEU A 63 5.20 9.52 5.84
CA LEU A 63 4.90 9.49 7.26
C LEU A 63 3.39 9.63 7.53
N SER A 64 2.66 10.35 6.67
CA SER A 64 1.21 10.54 6.83
C SER A 64 0.38 9.33 6.44
N ARG A 65 0.76 8.60 5.37
CA ARG A 65 -0.14 7.62 4.72
C ARG A 65 0.32 6.17 4.79
N GLU A 66 1.62 5.91 4.87
CA GLU A 66 2.16 4.56 4.67
C GLU A 66 1.64 3.56 5.70
N SER A 67 1.54 3.99 6.96
CA SER A 67 1.01 3.17 8.05
C SER A 67 -0.44 2.74 7.82
N PHE A 68 -1.23 3.62 7.20
CA PHE A 68 -2.63 3.33 6.85
C PHE A 68 -2.71 2.40 5.65
N ARG A 69 -1.87 2.60 4.62
CA ARG A 69 -1.75 1.70 3.45
C ARG A 69 -1.39 0.26 3.84
N ARG A 70 -0.60 0.07 4.88
CA ARG A 70 -0.25 -1.25 5.42
C ARG A 70 -1.32 -1.86 6.32
N THR A 71 -2.18 -1.03 6.90
CA THR A 71 -3.24 -1.49 7.81
C THR A 71 -4.47 -1.86 6.99
N VAL A 72 -4.47 -2.99 6.29
CA VAL A 72 -5.64 -3.43 5.49
C VAL A 72 -6.55 -4.34 6.33
N PRO A 73 -7.85 -4.02 6.49
CA PRO A 73 -8.78 -4.89 7.21
C PRO A 73 -9.01 -6.21 6.46
N LYS A 74 -9.34 -7.27 7.20
CA LYS A 74 -9.75 -8.55 6.59
C LYS A 74 -11.13 -8.40 5.97
N LEU A 75 -11.30 -8.79 4.70
CA LEU A 75 -12.53 -8.58 3.92
C LEU A 75 -13.80 -9.22 4.51
N ASN A 76 -13.68 -10.17 5.44
CA ASN A 76 -14.83 -10.93 5.96
C ASN A 76 -15.73 -10.15 6.92
N ASP A 77 -15.36 -8.94 7.37
CA ASP A 77 -16.04 -8.25 8.47
C ASP A 77 -16.51 -6.83 8.10
N LEU A 78 -17.80 -6.66 7.77
CA LEU A 78 -18.39 -5.40 7.31
C LEU A 78 -18.25 -4.25 8.34
N ARG A 79 -18.20 -4.58 9.63
CA ARG A 79 -17.98 -3.60 10.70
C ARG A 79 -16.57 -3.03 10.62
N SER A 80 -15.57 -3.84 10.31
CA SER A 80 -14.17 -3.41 10.21
C SER A 80 -13.96 -2.32 9.14
N ILE A 81 -14.73 -2.35 8.05
CA ILE A 81 -14.64 -1.39 6.95
C ILE A 81 -15.08 0.01 7.38
N HIS A 82 -16.16 0.14 8.15
CA HIS A 82 -16.61 1.44 8.66
C HIS A 82 -15.60 2.08 9.62
N HIS A 83 -15.03 1.29 10.52
CA HIS A 83 -13.97 1.75 11.43
C HIS A 83 -12.68 2.09 10.67
N TYR A 84 -12.39 1.38 9.58
CA TYR A 84 -11.25 1.66 8.72
C TYR A 84 -11.39 2.97 7.93
N ILE A 85 -12.59 3.29 7.43
CA ILE A 85 -12.85 4.59 6.78
C ILE A 85 -12.63 5.72 7.78
N ASN A 86 -13.21 5.62 8.97
CA ASN A 86 -13.01 6.60 10.04
C ASN A 86 -11.52 6.75 10.40
N LEU A 87 -10.77 5.64 10.47
CA LEU A 87 -9.33 5.65 10.70
C LEU A 87 -8.58 6.37 9.56
N THR A 88 -8.98 6.15 8.32
CA THR A 88 -8.34 6.71 7.12
C THR A 88 -8.47 8.23 7.06
N TRP A 89 -9.56 8.80 7.56
CA TRP A 89 -9.70 10.26 7.63
C TRP A 89 -8.68 10.93 8.56
N PHE A 90 -8.03 10.20 9.47
CA PHE A 90 -6.92 10.74 10.28
C PHE A 90 -5.64 11.02 9.46
N ILE A 91 -5.52 10.54 8.22
CA ILE A 91 -4.38 10.85 7.34
C ILE A 91 -4.25 12.36 7.12
N ILE A 92 -5.36 13.07 6.92
CA ILE A 92 -5.36 14.52 6.65
C ILE A 92 -4.84 15.34 7.85
N PRO A 93 -5.38 15.21 9.08
CA PRO A 93 -4.86 15.96 10.23
C PRO A 93 -3.42 15.58 10.57
N ILE A 94 -3.03 14.30 10.42
CA ILE A 94 -1.64 13.87 10.62
C ILE A 94 -0.72 14.52 9.59
N GLY A 95 -1.12 14.57 8.33
CA GLY A 95 -0.34 15.22 7.29
C GLY A 95 -0.23 16.73 7.45
N LEU A 96 -1.30 17.41 7.88
CA LEU A 96 -1.23 18.83 8.25
C LEU A 96 -0.26 19.07 9.41
N PHE A 97 -0.27 18.20 10.43
CA PHE A 97 0.68 18.27 11.53
C PHE A 97 2.12 18.10 11.03
N ILE A 98 2.39 17.12 10.16
CA ILE A 98 3.73 16.89 9.60
C ILE A 98 4.17 18.08 8.76
N ILE A 99 3.29 18.63 7.89
CA ILE A 99 3.57 19.85 7.10
C ILE A 99 3.93 21.01 8.03
N SER A 100 3.19 21.20 9.12
CA SER A 100 3.45 22.27 10.10
C SER A 100 4.82 22.15 10.75
N VAL A 101 5.40 20.94 10.84
CA VAL A 101 6.74 20.72 11.39
C VAL A 101 7.81 20.82 10.30
N THR A 102 7.60 20.17 9.15
CA THR A 102 8.61 20.03 8.10
C THR A 102 8.76 21.27 7.21
N LEU A 103 7.70 22.07 7.03
CA LEU A 103 7.78 23.27 6.19
C LEU A 103 8.61 24.38 6.86
N PRO A 104 8.38 24.76 8.13
CA PRO A 104 9.27 25.69 8.83
C PRO A 104 10.71 25.17 8.87
N TRP A 105 10.90 23.87 9.08
CA TRP A 105 12.22 23.24 9.03
C TRP A 105 12.95 23.52 7.72
N THR A 106 12.29 23.37 6.57
CA THR A 106 12.91 23.66 5.27
C THR A 106 13.13 25.14 4.99
N LEU A 107 12.34 26.03 5.60
CA LEU A 107 12.41 27.47 5.37
C LEU A 107 13.38 28.20 6.30
N PHE A 108 13.53 27.75 7.55
CA PHE A 108 14.30 28.47 8.58
C PHE A 108 15.70 27.90 8.80
N ILE A 109 15.95 26.64 8.43
CA ILE A 109 17.31 26.09 8.48
C ILE A 109 18.07 26.62 7.27
N GLN A 110 18.80 27.71 7.52
CA GLN A 110 19.71 28.34 6.57
C GLN A 110 20.88 27.40 6.28
N THR A 111 20.69 26.62 5.24
CA THR A 111 21.69 25.70 4.73
C THR A 111 22.11 26.15 3.34
N ASN A 112 23.36 26.56 3.21
CA ASN A 112 24.07 26.86 1.96
C ASN A 112 23.36 27.86 1.01
N ASN A 113 22.84 29.00 1.48
CA ASN A 113 22.31 30.08 0.62
C ASN A 113 21.26 29.65 -0.44
N ALA A 114 20.46 28.60 -0.20
CA ALA A 114 19.38 28.20 -1.14
C ALA A 114 18.38 29.33 -1.41
N GLU A 115 18.23 30.25 -0.46
CA GLU A 115 17.35 31.40 -0.51
C GLU A 115 17.77 32.43 -1.57
N GLU A 116 19.03 32.40 -2.03
CA GLU A 116 19.51 33.25 -3.12
C GLU A 116 18.92 32.85 -4.48
N TYR A 117 18.43 31.60 -4.61
CA TYR A 117 17.80 31.14 -5.83
C TYR A 117 16.38 31.71 -5.99
N PRO A 118 16.03 32.21 -7.19
CA PRO A 118 14.75 32.81 -7.43
C PRO A 118 13.63 31.78 -7.20
N PHE A 119 12.55 32.23 -6.56
CA PHE A 119 11.34 31.44 -6.29
C PHE A 119 11.50 30.25 -5.32
N TYR A 120 12.60 30.15 -4.55
CA TYR A 120 12.80 29.08 -3.57
C TYR A 120 11.65 28.93 -2.57
N TYR A 121 11.24 30.04 -1.92
CA TYR A 121 10.13 30.06 -0.97
C TYR A 121 8.80 29.60 -1.59
N LYS A 122 8.54 30.00 -2.84
CA LYS A 122 7.32 29.60 -3.56
C LYS A 122 7.36 28.12 -3.91
N ALA A 123 8.51 27.59 -4.33
CA ALA A 123 8.67 26.17 -4.59
C ALA A 123 8.44 25.33 -3.33
N CYS A 124 9.00 25.70 -2.18
CA CYS A 124 8.74 25.02 -0.90
C CYS A 124 7.24 24.94 -0.60
N SER A 125 6.53 26.06 -0.79
CA SER A 125 5.09 26.16 -0.58
C SER A 125 4.31 25.26 -1.56
N PHE A 126 4.73 25.19 -2.81
CA PHE A 126 4.13 24.33 -3.83
C PHE A 126 4.31 22.84 -3.54
N TYR A 127 5.49 22.41 -3.08
CA TYR A 127 5.71 21.02 -2.69
C TYR A 127 4.85 20.61 -1.50
N ALA A 128 4.72 21.48 -0.49
CA ALA A 128 3.85 21.21 0.65
C ALA A 128 2.35 21.21 0.27
N LEU A 129 1.94 22.15 -0.58
CA LEU A 129 0.56 22.22 -1.09
C LEU A 129 0.24 21.00 -1.97
N ALA A 130 1.16 20.58 -2.83
CA ALA A 130 1.05 19.36 -3.62
C ALA A 130 0.85 18.13 -2.71
N ALA A 131 1.72 17.96 -1.70
CA ALA A 131 1.59 16.89 -0.73
C ALA A 131 0.21 16.91 -0.03
N PHE A 132 -0.27 18.08 0.39
CA PHE A 132 -1.59 18.22 1.00
C PHE A 132 -2.73 17.82 0.06
N ILE A 133 -2.71 18.29 -1.20
CA ILE A 133 -3.72 17.92 -2.21
C ILE A 133 -3.75 16.41 -2.41
N GLU A 134 -2.58 15.78 -2.54
CA GLU A 134 -2.48 14.33 -2.73
C GLU A 134 -3.02 13.55 -1.52
N LEU A 135 -2.81 14.03 -0.30
CA LEU A 135 -3.39 13.41 0.91
C LEU A 135 -4.93 13.39 0.91
N LEU A 136 -5.59 14.31 0.22
CA LEU A 136 -7.05 14.30 0.06
C LEU A 136 -7.53 13.10 -0.78
N SER A 137 -6.66 12.55 -1.63
CA SER A 137 -6.97 11.40 -2.47
C SER A 137 -6.78 10.05 -1.76
N GLU A 138 -6.07 10.02 -0.63
CA GLU A 138 -5.74 8.78 0.09
C GLU A 138 -6.93 7.95 0.56
N PRO A 139 -8.02 8.55 1.08
CA PRO A 139 -9.20 7.76 1.43
C PRO A 139 -9.76 6.97 0.26
N PHE A 140 -9.70 7.53 -0.95
CA PHE A 140 -10.17 6.87 -2.17
C PHE A 140 -9.20 5.77 -2.63
N TYR A 141 -7.89 6.03 -2.56
CA TYR A 141 -6.85 5.03 -2.83
C TYR A 141 -7.03 3.77 -1.96
N LEU A 142 -7.22 3.98 -0.66
CA LEU A 142 -7.34 2.91 0.32
C LEU A 142 -8.63 2.13 0.14
N LEU A 143 -9.72 2.81 -0.23
CA LEU A 143 -10.97 2.15 -0.53
C LEU A 143 -10.85 1.23 -1.76
N ALA A 144 -10.19 1.67 -2.82
CA ALA A 144 -9.91 0.85 -4.00
C ALA A 144 -8.98 -0.35 -3.69
N THR A 145 -8.15 -0.23 -2.66
CA THR A 145 -7.26 -1.31 -2.21
C THR A 145 -8.04 -2.40 -1.47
N VAL A 146 -9.00 -2.02 -0.62
CA VAL A 146 -9.84 -2.98 0.13
C VAL A 146 -10.68 -3.85 -0.81
N THR A 147 -11.07 -3.33 -1.99
CA THR A 147 -11.87 -4.07 -2.97
C THR A 147 -11.07 -4.96 -3.91
N LEU A 148 -9.79 -5.22 -3.56
CA LEU A 148 -8.86 -6.05 -4.33
C LEU A 148 -8.59 -5.56 -5.76
N ASN A 149 -8.94 -4.31 -6.10
CA ASN A 149 -8.67 -3.72 -7.40
C ASN A 149 -7.37 -2.88 -7.40
N TYR A 150 -6.31 -3.45 -6.83
CA TYR A 150 -5.01 -2.78 -6.68
C TYR A 150 -4.39 -2.31 -8.02
N HIS A 151 -4.81 -2.93 -9.13
CA HIS A 151 -4.38 -2.59 -10.48
C HIS A 151 -4.71 -1.15 -10.85
N ILE A 152 -5.90 -0.66 -10.48
CA ILE A 152 -6.36 0.68 -10.87
C ILE A 152 -5.53 1.76 -10.20
N ASN A 153 -5.14 1.55 -8.95
CA ASN A 153 -4.26 2.46 -8.23
C ASN A 153 -2.92 2.63 -8.95
N ILE A 154 -2.36 1.52 -9.44
CA ILE A 154 -1.12 1.52 -10.22
C ILE A 154 -1.32 2.35 -11.50
N TYR A 155 -2.36 2.07 -12.29
CA TYR A 155 -2.57 2.81 -13.55
C TYR A 155 -2.78 4.31 -13.34
N ILE A 156 -3.56 4.70 -12.32
CA ILE A 156 -3.81 6.11 -11.99
C ILE A 156 -2.52 6.82 -11.58
N GLU A 157 -1.75 6.25 -10.65
CA GLU A 157 -0.51 6.84 -10.14
C GLU A 157 0.54 6.98 -11.25
N MET A 158 0.61 5.99 -12.13
CA MET A 158 1.53 5.98 -13.26
C MET A 158 1.16 6.97 -14.34
N PHE A 159 -0.13 7.07 -14.68
CA PHE A 159 -0.62 8.06 -15.63
C PHE A 159 -0.39 9.47 -15.11
N ALA A 160 -0.82 9.76 -13.88
CA ALA A 160 -0.67 11.08 -13.26
C ALA A 160 0.81 11.49 -13.18
N SER A 161 1.70 10.59 -12.75
CA SER A 161 3.13 10.91 -12.63
C SER A 161 3.74 11.22 -13.98
N THR A 162 3.46 10.41 -15.00
CA THR A 162 3.98 10.63 -16.37
C THR A 162 3.53 11.98 -16.92
N VAL A 163 2.25 12.33 -16.77
CA VAL A 163 1.73 13.59 -17.26
C VAL A 163 2.32 14.78 -16.48
N GLY A 164 2.39 14.69 -15.15
CA GLY A 164 2.99 15.74 -14.31
C GLY A 164 4.46 16.02 -14.67
N PHE A 165 5.26 14.96 -14.78
CA PHE A 165 6.68 15.09 -15.13
C PHE A 165 6.92 15.52 -16.57
N THR A 166 6.11 15.08 -17.54
CA THR A 166 6.24 15.54 -18.94
C THR A 166 5.94 17.04 -19.06
N ILE A 167 4.88 17.52 -18.41
CA ILE A 167 4.56 18.96 -18.39
C ILE A 167 5.67 19.75 -17.71
N GLN A 168 6.17 19.26 -16.57
CA GLN A 168 7.32 19.86 -15.89
C GLN A 168 8.55 19.96 -16.82
N ALA A 169 8.90 18.87 -17.52
CA ALA A 169 10.03 18.83 -18.43
C ALA A 169 9.88 19.83 -19.59
N ILE A 170 8.68 19.93 -20.19
CA ILE A 170 8.39 20.87 -21.27
C ILE A 170 8.51 22.33 -20.79
N LEU A 171 7.97 22.64 -19.61
CA LEU A 171 8.02 24.00 -19.05
C LEU A 171 9.43 24.45 -18.72
N VAL A 172 10.21 23.56 -18.11
CA VAL A 172 11.64 23.75 -17.86
C VAL A 172 12.39 23.98 -19.17
N TYR A 173 12.08 23.20 -20.21
CA TYR A 173 12.78 23.29 -21.49
C TYR A 173 12.62 24.64 -22.17
N ASN A 174 11.42 25.22 -22.06
CA ASN A 174 11.15 26.53 -22.65
C ASN A 174 11.83 27.66 -21.87
N ASN A 175 11.85 27.59 -20.53
CA ASN A 175 12.28 28.69 -19.66
C ASN A 175 13.12 28.18 -18.47
N GLY A 176 14.40 27.90 -18.68
CA GLY A 176 15.31 27.36 -17.65
C GLY A 176 15.50 28.26 -16.42
N GLU A 177 15.37 29.58 -16.54
CA GLU A 177 15.54 30.53 -15.44
C GLU A 177 14.49 30.37 -14.32
N LEU A 178 13.29 29.91 -14.67
CA LEU A 178 12.19 29.67 -13.74
C LEU A 178 12.07 28.19 -13.33
N ALA A 179 13.13 27.40 -13.55
CA ALA A 179 13.13 25.96 -13.33
C ALA A 179 12.54 25.56 -11.98
N LEU A 180 13.02 26.15 -10.87
CA LEU A 180 12.58 25.77 -9.53
C LEU A 180 11.06 25.97 -9.30
N TYR A 181 10.49 27.01 -9.92
CA TYR A 181 9.05 27.24 -9.90
C TYR A 181 8.30 26.14 -10.67
N TYR A 182 8.77 25.76 -11.85
CA TYR A 182 8.16 24.71 -12.67
C TYR A 182 8.27 23.32 -12.03
N TYR A 183 9.34 23.06 -11.26
CA TYR A 183 9.43 21.86 -10.43
C TYR A 183 8.26 21.78 -9.44
N GLY A 184 8.05 22.85 -8.66
CA GLY A 184 6.91 22.88 -7.72
C GLY A 184 5.55 22.80 -8.44
N PHE A 185 5.41 23.48 -9.58
CA PHE A 185 4.17 23.45 -10.36
C PHE A 185 3.87 22.07 -10.95
N GLY A 186 4.89 21.33 -11.39
CA GLY A 186 4.76 19.95 -11.85
C GLY A 186 4.18 19.03 -10.77
N TYR A 187 4.63 19.18 -9.52
CA TYR A 187 4.07 18.44 -8.39
C TYR A 187 2.62 18.80 -8.07
N ILE A 188 2.22 20.06 -8.24
CA ILE A 188 0.82 20.47 -8.11
C ILE A 188 -0.03 19.79 -9.19
N ILE A 189 0.40 19.82 -10.45
CA ILE A 189 -0.31 19.14 -11.54
C ILE A 189 -0.44 17.65 -11.26
N TYR A 190 0.65 17.00 -10.86
CA TYR A 190 0.63 15.59 -10.47
C TYR A 190 -0.41 15.32 -9.38
N SER A 191 -0.39 16.10 -8.30
CA SER A 191 -1.28 15.93 -7.14
C SER A 191 -2.75 16.22 -7.47
N LEU A 192 -3.01 17.16 -8.38
CA LEU A 192 -4.35 17.43 -8.89
C LEU A 192 -4.84 16.29 -9.78
N LEU A 193 -4.01 15.80 -10.69
CA LEU A 193 -4.37 14.71 -11.59
C LEU A 193 -4.69 13.43 -10.82
N ILE A 194 -3.85 13.05 -9.86
CA ILE A 194 -4.10 11.84 -9.05
C ILE A 194 -5.42 11.97 -8.28
N THR A 195 -5.69 13.12 -7.67
CA THR A 195 -6.93 13.39 -6.93
C THR A 195 -8.15 13.36 -7.84
N LEU A 196 -8.07 14.01 -9.00
CA LEU A 196 -9.15 14.03 -10.00
C LEU A 196 -9.39 12.63 -10.57
N SER A 197 -8.35 11.86 -10.87
CA SER A 197 -8.48 10.49 -11.38
C SER A 197 -9.18 9.58 -10.37
N TYR A 198 -8.84 9.65 -9.08
CA TYR A 198 -9.54 8.90 -8.05
C TYR A 198 -11.00 9.35 -7.89
N PHE A 199 -11.26 10.65 -7.97
CA PHE A 199 -12.61 11.20 -7.88
C PHE A 199 -13.49 10.77 -9.06
N ILE A 200 -12.96 10.86 -10.30
CA ILE A 200 -13.63 10.40 -11.51
C ILE A 200 -13.89 8.90 -11.43
N TYR A 201 -12.90 8.10 -11.03
CA TYR A 201 -13.06 6.66 -10.85
C TYR A 201 -14.18 6.34 -9.87
N PHE A 202 -14.22 7.02 -8.72
CA PHE A 202 -15.28 6.85 -7.73
C PHE A 202 -16.67 7.22 -8.25
N ILE A 203 -16.80 8.26 -9.08
CA ILE A 203 -18.09 8.66 -9.66
C ILE A 203 -18.52 7.69 -10.77
N SER A 204 -17.60 7.32 -11.66
CA SER A 204 -17.87 6.52 -12.86
C SER A 204 -18.20 5.05 -12.59
N CYS A 205 -17.80 4.48 -11.45
CA CYS A 205 -18.19 3.11 -11.09
C CYS A 205 -19.73 2.94 -11.02
N LYS A 206 -20.31 1.94 -11.67
CA LYS A 206 -21.78 1.75 -11.63
C LYS A 206 -22.25 1.31 -10.24
N LYS A 207 -23.51 1.63 -9.87
CA LYS A 207 -24.11 1.27 -8.58
C LYS A 207 -24.17 -0.24 -8.31
N GLU A 208 -24.30 -1.06 -9.36
CA GLU A 208 -24.43 -2.52 -9.27
C GLU A 208 -23.11 -3.20 -8.90
N GLU A 209 -22.00 -2.89 -9.60
CA GLU A 209 -20.65 -3.31 -9.19
C GLU A 209 -20.26 -2.71 -7.82
N ARG A 210 -20.82 -1.54 -7.48
CA ARG A 210 -20.62 -0.92 -6.17
C ARG A 210 -21.22 -1.75 -5.05
N GLN A 211 -22.38 -2.40 -5.20
CA GLN A 211 -23.03 -3.15 -4.13
C GLN A 211 -22.36 -4.51 -3.85
N ASP A 212 -21.72 -5.12 -4.85
CA ASP A 212 -20.99 -6.38 -4.69
C ASP A 212 -19.53 -6.19 -4.26
N LEU A 213 -18.90 -5.04 -4.57
CA LEU A 213 -17.50 -4.74 -4.23
C LEU A 213 -17.34 -3.77 -3.06
N PHE A 214 -18.31 -2.87 -2.79
CA PHE A 214 -18.24 -1.85 -1.75
C PHE A 214 -19.55 -1.81 -0.92
N ILE A 215 -19.47 -1.85 0.41
CA ILE A 215 -20.66 -1.68 1.29
C ILE A 215 -21.17 -0.22 1.29
N ILE A 216 -20.54 0.65 0.50
CA ILE A 216 -20.66 2.10 0.53
C ILE A 216 -21.32 2.54 -0.76
N SER A 217 -22.61 2.85 -0.68
CA SER A 217 -23.45 3.17 -1.84
C SER A 217 -23.47 4.67 -2.21
N SER A 218 -22.87 5.52 -1.39
CA SER A 218 -22.88 6.98 -1.57
C SER A 218 -21.61 7.66 -1.04
N PHE A 219 -21.25 8.82 -1.60
CA PHE A 219 -20.20 9.70 -1.07
C PHE A 219 -20.45 10.08 0.40
N LYS A 220 -21.71 10.11 0.83
CA LYS A 220 -22.08 10.32 2.25
C LYS A 220 -21.70 9.18 3.17
N ASP A 221 -21.60 7.95 2.65
CA ASP A 221 -21.15 6.80 3.44
C ASP A 221 -19.62 6.75 3.58
N LEU A 222 -18.89 7.49 2.73
CA LEU A 222 -17.44 7.70 2.85
C LEU A 222 -17.11 8.76 3.91
N MET A 223 -18.06 9.65 4.23
CA MET A 223 -17.89 10.62 5.31
C MET A 223 -17.86 9.93 6.68
N ILE A 224 -17.16 10.55 7.63
CA ILE A 224 -17.00 10.04 9.00
C ILE A 224 -18.38 9.73 9.58
N LYS A 225 -18.64 8.45 9.88
CA LYS A 225 -19.86 8.03 10.57
C LYS A 225 -19.58 8.04 12.07
N PRO A 226 -20.41 8.72 12.89
CA PRO A 226 -20.30 8.65 14.33
C PRO A 226 -20.85 7.31 14.82
N THR A 227 -20.06 6.25 14.65
CA THR A 227 -20.29 4.93 15.25
C THR A 227 -19.51 4.86 16.55
N TYR A 228 -20.09 4.28 17.61
CA TYR A 228 -19.39 4.05 18.88
C TYR A 228 -19.04 2.56 18.97
N PRO A 229 -17.76 2.16 19.11
CA PRO A 229 -16.55 2.98 19.09
C PRO A 229 -16.23 3.57 17.70
N TYR A 230 -15.59 4.75 17.65
CA TYR A 230 -15.27 5.44 16.38
C TYR A 230 -14.24 4.70 15.53
N VAL A 231 -13.32 3.99 16.20
CA VAL A 231 -12.21 3.24 15.60
C VAL A 231 -12.03 1.95 16.40
N ASP A 232 -11.79 0.84 15.71
CA ASP A 232 -11.44 -0.43 16.35
C ASP A 232 -10.05 -0.30 17.00
N SER A 233 -9.97 -0.65 18.30
CA SER A 233 -8.75 -0.59 19.08
C SER A 233 -7.62 -1.42 18.47
N LYS A 234 -7.96 -2.57 17.88
CA LYS A 234 -6.99 -3.45 17.24
C LYS A 234 -6.35 -2.77 16.01
N LEU A 235 -7.17 -2.21 15.14
CA LEU A 235 -6.74 -1.55 13.91
C LEU A 235 -5.86 -0.33 14.22
N SER A 236 -6.27 0.47 15.22
CA SER A 236 -5.47 1.61 15.69
C SER A 236 -4.10 1.19 16.22
N ASN A 237 -4.02 0.08 16.96
CA ASN A 237 -2.74 -0.41 17.50
C ASN A 237 -1.80 -0.93 16.41
N GLU A 238 -2.35 -1.60 15.39
CA GLU A 238 -1.62 -2.03 14.20
C GLU A 238 -1.06 -0.82 13.44
N THR A 239 -1.89 0.20 13.18
CA THR A 239 -1.43 1.43 12.53
C THR A 239 -0.34 2.16 13.32
N LYS A 240 -0.46 2.25 14.66
CA LYS A 240 0.59 2.85 15.51
C LYS A 240 1.92 2.10 15.38
N THR A 241 1.86 0.77 15.36
CA THR A 241 3.06 -0.06 15.21
C THR A 241 3.73 0.18 13.85
N PHE A 242 2.94 0.19 12.77
CA PHE A 242 3.45 0.51 11.43
C PHE A 242 3.93 1.95 11.29
N PHE A 243 3.38 2.89 12.04
CA PHE A 243 3.85 4.27 12.08
C PHE A 243 5.23 4.38 12.72
N CYS A 244 5.43 3.79 13.90
CA CYS A 244 6.75 3.73 14.53
C CYS A 244 7.78 3.01 13.65
N GLN A 245 7.40 1.90 13.01
CA GLN A 245 8.26 1.21 12.05
C GLN A 245 8.58 2.10 10.83
N GLY A 246 7.59 2.83 10.33
CA GLY A 246 7.73 3.76 9.22
C GLY A 246 8.77 4.85 9.50
N ILE A 247 8.76 5.45 10.69
CA ILE A 247 9.76 6.47 11.08
C ILE A 247 11.18 5.93 10.95
N TRP A 248 11.43 4.74 11.53
CA TRP A 248 12.74 4.09 11.44
C TRP A 248 13.12 3.76 10.00
N MET A 249 12.18 3.24 9.23
CA MET A 249 12.40 2.93 7.81
C MET A 249 12.77 4.18 7.01
N LYS A 250 12.07 5.30 7.23
CA LYS A 250 12.32 6.54 6.52
C LYS A 250 13.69 7.11 6.87
N PHE A 251 14.07 7.07 8.15
CA PHE A 251 15.40 7.51 8.58
C PHE A 251 16.52 6.61 8.03
N LEU A 252 16.32 5.29 7.95
CA LEU A 252 17.32 4.37 7.40
C LEU A 252 17.45 4.48 5.87
N THR A 253 16.34 4.75 5.18
CA THR A 253 16.32 4.79 3.71
C THR A 253 16.80 6.12 3.16
N GLU A 254 16.44 7.24 3.81
CA GLU A 254 16.76 8.59 3.35
C GLU A 254 17.63 9.37 4.35
N GLY A 255 18.23 8.67 5.32
CA GLY A 255 19.13 9.23 6.34
C GLY A 255 20.25 10.07 5.76
N GLU A 256 20.84 9.62 4.65
CA GLU A 256 21.86 10.37 3.91
C GLU A 256 21.34 11.74 3.43
N ARG A 257 20.11 11.81 2.89
CA ARG A 257 19.50 13.05 2.40
C ARG A 257 19.15 13.97 3.57
N TYR A 258 18.71 13.42 4.70
CA TYR A 258 18.53 14.20 5.93
C TYR A 258 19.84 14.81 6.41
N ILE A 259 20.93 14.03 6.45
CA ILE A 259 22.26 14.51 6.86
C ILE A 259 22.77 15.60 5.91
N MET A 260 22.65 15.38 4.60
CA MET A 260 23.05 16.37 3.58
C MET A 260 22.25 17.66 3.69
N SER A 261 20.94 17.58 3.95
CA SER A 261 20.10 18.76 4.13
C SER A 261 20.29 19.44 5.49
N LEU A 262 20.80 18.74 6.51
CA LEU A 262 20.92 19.26 7.88
C LEU A 262 22.25 19.94 8.16
N PHE A 263 23.33 19.27 7.77
CA PHE A 263 24.66 19.62 8.27
C PHE A 263 25.47 20.45 7.27
N ASN A 264 24.89 20.87 6.14
CA ASN A 264 25.58 21.65 5.10
C ASN A 264 26.88 21.02 4.57
N LEU A 265 27.08 19.72 4.80
CA LEU A 265 28.38 19.07 4.63
C LEU A 265 28.84 19.03 3.16
N VAL A 266 27.91 19.21 2.21
CA VAL A 266 28.11 18.96 0.78
C VAL A 266 27.51 20.09 -0.05
N SER A 267 28.23 20.56 -1.07
CA SER A 267 27.74 21.57 -2.04
C SER A 267 26.56 21.06 -2.85
N TYR A 268 25.65 21.93 -3.33
CA TYR A 268 24.50 21.50 -4.14
C TYR A 268 24.87 20.74 -5.40
N LYS A 269 26.00 21.11 -6.01
CA LYS A 269 26.50 20.42 -7.19
C LYS A 269 26.82 18.95 -6.85
N ASP A 270 27.49 18.73 -5.74
CA ASP A 270 27.87 17.39 -5.29
C ASP A 270 26.65 16.61 -4.78
N GLN A 271 25.68 17.29 -4.15
CA GLN A 271 24.39 16.69 -3.78
C GLN A 271 23.63 16.20 -5.03
N ALA A 272 23.59 17.00 -6.10
CA ALA A 272 22.94 16.63 -7.34
C ALA A 272 23.65 15.48 -8.07
N ILE A 273 24.99 15.49 -8.11
CA ILE A 273 25.79 14.40 -8.68
C ILE A 273 25.56 13.12 -7.87
N PHE A 274 25.63 13.21 -6.53
CA PHE A 274 25.38 12.09 -5.64
C PHE A 274 23.98 11.51 -5.84
N ASP A 275 22.95 12.36 -5.83
CA ASP A 275 21.56 11.92 -6.02
C ASP A 275 21.35 11.27 -7.38
N THR A 276 21.94 11.84 -8.44
CA THR A 276 21.87 11.26 -9.78
C THR A 276 22.50 9.87 -9.81
N ILE A 277 23.70 9.72 -9.21
CA ILE A 277 24.40 8.43 -9.14
C ILE A 277 23.62 7.43 -8.27
N ASN A 278 23.12 7.84 -7.11
CA ASN A 278 22.35 6.97 -6.22
C ASN A 278 21.06 6.50 -6.88
N ASN A 279 20.33 7.41 -7.54
CA ASN A 279 19.12 7.05 -8.28
C ASN A 279 19.43 6.12 -9.45
N LEU A 280 20.56 6.30 -10.16
CA LEU A 280 20.99 5.41 -11.25
C LEU A 280 21.40 4.02 -10.73
N GLY A 281 22.27 4.00 -9.72
CA GLY A 281 22.86 2.80 -9.15
C GLY A 281 21.84 1.95 -8.38
N SER A 282 20.88 2.59 -7.72
CA SER A 282 19.80 1.89 -7.01
C SER A 282 18.65 1.45 -7.91
N LEU A 283 18.55 1.95 -9.15
CA LEU A 283 17.44 1.61 -10.06
C LEU A 283 17.38 0.11 -10.34
N LEU A 284 18.51 -0.49 -10.73
CA LEU A 284 18.57 -1.92 -11.09
C LEU A 284 18.31 -2.84 -9.87
N PRO A 285 18.95 -2.64 -8.70
CA PRO A 285 18.60 -3.38 -7.49
C PRO A 285 17.12 -3.20 -7.10
N ARG A 286 16.60 -1.98 -7.09
CA ARG A 286 15.17 -1.73 -6.77
C ARG A 286 14.25 -2.43 -7.75
N LEU A 287 14.62 -2.49 -9.02
CA LEU A 287 13.86 -3.22 -10.03
C LEU A 287 13.81 -4.70 -9.68
N ILE A 288 14.96 -5.34 -9.52
CA ILE A 288 15.08 -6.79 -9.29
C ILE A 288 14.46 -7.18 -7.93
N PHE A 289 14.79 -6.46 -6.85
CA PHE A 289 14.31 -6.82 -5.53
C PHE A 289 12.82 -6.50 -5.33
N SER A 290 12.30 -5.41 -5.91
CA SER A 290 10.86 -5.13 -5.83
C SER A 290 10.03 -6.17 -6.58
N THR A 291 10.52 -6.65 -7.73
CA THR A 291 9.82 -7.71 -8.49
C THR A 291 9.89 -9.06 -7.76
N LEU A 292 11.05 -9.39 -7.18
CA LEU A 292 11.23 -10.57 -6.35
C LEU A 292 10.39 -10.52 -5.08
N GLU A 293 10.29 -9.36 -4.42
CA GLU A 293 9.48 -9.16 -3.23
C GLU A 293 7.99 -9.34 -3.54
N GLU A 294 7.47 -8.69 -4.59
CA GLU A 294 6.06 -8.83 -5.00
C GLU A 294 5.72 -10.28 -5.37
N SER A 295 6.61 -10.97 -6.11
CA SER A 295 6.42 -12.38 -6.47
C SER A 295 6.52 -13.33 -5.28
N ALA A 296 7.46 -13.10 -4.35
CA ALA A 296 7.58 -13.85 -3.12
C ALA A 296 6.36 -13.65 -2.21
N TYR A 297 5.88 -12.42 -2.04
CA TYR A 297 4.66 -12.13 -1.28
C TYR A 297 3.45 -12.85 -1.86
N ALA A 298 3.25 -12.79 -3.17
CA ALA A 298 2.15 -13.49 -3.83
C ALA A 298 2.24 -15.01 -3.62
N TYR A 299 3.43 -15.59 -3.78
CA TYR A 299 3.68 -17.01 -3.54
C TYR A 299 3.42 -17.42 -2.09
N PHE A 300 3.95 -16.66 -1.13
CA PHE A 300 3.80 -16.94 0.29
C PHE A 300 2.37 -16.74 0.77
N GLN A 301 1.63 -15.73 0.30
CA GLN A 301 0.22 -15.55 0.67
C GLN A 301 -0.66 -16.71 0.20
N GLN A 302 -0.38 -17.27 -0.98
CA GLN A 302 -1.09 -18.43 -1.50
C GLN A 302 -0.69 -19.74 -0.80
N THR A 303 0.54 -19.82 -0.28
CA THR A 303 1.07 -21.03 0.37
C THR A 303 0.77 -21.06 1.88
N LEU A 304 0.92 -19.94 2.58
CA LEU A 304 0.70 -19.81 4.03
C LEU A 304 -0.78 -19.80 4.44
N SER A 305 -1.69 -19.45 3.53
CA SER A 305 -3.14 -19.62 3.76
C SER A 305 -3.53 -21.10 3.90
N ARG A 306 -2.64 -22.04 3.56
CA ARG A 306 -2.84 -23.48 3.72
C ARG A 306 -2.38 -24.04 5.08
N THR A 307 -1.71 -23.24 5.93
CA THR A 307 -1.24 -23.69 7.26
C THR A 307 -2.26 -23.44 8.37
N LYS A 308 -3.38 -22.76 8.10
CA LYS A 308 -4.53 -22.73 9.01
C LYS A 308 -5.41 -23.97 8.86
N THR A 309 -4.87 -25.11 9.30
CA THR A 309 -5.65 -26.27 9.76
C THR A 309 -4.83 -27.30 10.53
N ILE A 310 -3.64 -27.00 11.09
CA ILE A 310 -2.96 -28.01 11.93
C ILE A 310 -3.66 -28.17 13.29
N ASN A 311 -4.20 -27.08 13.86
CA ASN A 311 -5.00 -27.17 15.10
C ASN A 311 -6.43 -27.70 14.86
N ASP A 312 -7.02 -27.46 13.69
CA ASP A 312 -8.34 -28.00 13.36
C ASP A 312 -8.27 -29.49 12.96
N GLN A 313 -7.13 -29.96 12.40
CA GLN A 313 -6.86 -31.39 12.21
C GLN A 313 -6.76 -32.14 13.53
N HIS A 314 -6.08 -31.58 14.54
CA HIS A 314 -6.00 -32.20 15.87
C HIS A 314 -7.37 -32.32 16.56
N ILE A 315 -8.25 -31.32 16.41
CA ILE A 315 -9.61 -31.37 16.99
C ILE A 315 -10.49 -32.37 16.24
N GLN A 316 -10.32 -32.49 14.92
CA GLN A 316 -11.11 -33.43 14.10
C GLN A 316 -10.65 -34.88 14.24
N ASP A 317 -9.34 -35.12 14.41
CA ASP A 317 -8.77 -36.44 14.70
C ASP A 317 -9.15 -36.92 16.11
N ASP A 318 -9.15 -36.05 17.12
CA ASP A 318 -9.62 -36.38 18.48
C ASP A 318 -11.13 -36.68 18.52
N GLN A 319 -11.94 -35.97 17.74
CA GLN A 319 -13.38 -36.25 17.62
C GLN A 319 -13.65 -37.58 16.89
N MET A 320 -12.89 -37.90 15.84
CA MET A 320 -13.02 -39.20 15.15
C MET A 320 -12.54 -40.38 16.01
N LEU A 321 -11.49 -40.21 16.81
CA LEU A 321 -11.03 -41.23 17.78
C LEU A 321 -12.05 -41.44 18.92
N THR A 322 -12.76 -40.39 19.33
CA THR A 322 -13.79 -40.48 20.38
C THR A 322 -15.06 -41.18 19.88
N HIS A 323 -15.48 -40.91 18.65
CA HIS A 323 -16.59 -41.62 18.01
C HIS A 323 -16.26 -43.10 17.74
N ALA A 324 -15.07 -43.42 17.24
CA ALA A 324 -14.64 -44.80 17.02
C ALA A 324 -14.60 -45.61 18.34
N ARG A 325 -14.17 -44.99 19.46
CA ARG A 325 -14.23 -45.61 20.79
C ARG A 325 -15.64 -45.87 21.29
N GLN A 326 -16.59 -44.98 20.98
CA GLN A 326 -17.99 -45.16 21.35
C GLN A 326 -18.63 -46.30 20.54
N ASP A 327 -18.33 -46.40 19.25
CA ASP A 327 -18.83 -47.48 18.40
C ASP A 327 -18.28 -48.86 18.81
N GLU A 328 -17.01 -48.94 19.22
CA GLU A 328 -16.43 -50.17 19.78
C GLU A 328 -17.08 -50.58 21.11
N LEU A 329 -17.43 -49.62 21.98
CA LEU A 329 -18.13 -49.89 23.23
C LEU A 329 -19.57 -50.37 22.99
N TYR A 330 -20.29 -49.75 22.04
CA TYR A 330 -21.63 -50.19 21.63
C TYR A 330 -21.61 -51.60 21.01
N GLN A 331 -20.61 -51.93 20.20
CA GLN A 331 -20.44 -53.29 19.66
C GLN A 331 -20.06 -54.32 20.74
N LYS A 332 -19.31 -53.92 21.77
CA LYS A 332 -19.01 -54.77 22.94
C LYS A 332 -20.25 -55.03 23.80
N GLU A 333 -21.12 -54.03 23.98
CA GLU A 333 -22.38 -54.19 24.70
C GLU A 333 -23.38 -55.08 23.93
N GLN A 334 -23.44 -54.98 22.60
CA GLN A 334 -24.26 -55.86 21.74
C GLN A 334 -23.73 -57.31 21.66
N SER A 335 -22.42 -57.51 21.72
CA SER A 335 -21.81 -58.86 21.77
C SER A 335 -21.89 -59.49 23.16
N SER A 336 -21.91 -58.71 24.23
CA SER A 336 -22.13 -59.23 25.59
C SER A 336 -23.59 -59.63 25.85
N SER A 337 -24.56 -58.90 25.28
CA SER A 337 -26.00 -59.20 25.40
C SER A 337 -26.49 -60.38 24.55
N SER A 338 -25.71 -60.80 23.54
CA SER A 338 -25.99 -62.01 22.72
C SER A 338 -25.40 -63.31 23.31
N SER A 339 -24.70 -63.24 24.45
CA SER A 339 -24.08 -64.41 25.11
C SER A 339 -24.90 -65.02 26.26
N SER A 340 -26.08 -64.46 26.60
CA SER A 340 -26.96 -64.99 27.65
C SER A 340 -28.28 -65.51 27.08
N SER A 341 -28.28 -66.71 26.49
CA SER A 341 -29.46 -67.59 26.42
C SER A 341 -28.98 -69.05 26.40
N PRO A 342 -29.53 -69.92 27.28
CA PRO A 342 -28.97 -71.24 27.52
C PRO A 342 -29.34 -72.23 26.41
N SER A 343 -28.37 -73.06 26.05
CA SER A 343 -28.50 -74.19 25.14
C SER A 343 -28.85 -75.48 25.89
N GLY A 344 -29.75 -76.29 25.29
CA GLY A 344 -30.01 -77.70 25.60
C GLY A 344 -31.43 -77.95 26.11
N ARG A 345 -32.21 -78.91 25.64
CA ARG A 345 -32.02 -80.15 24.86
C ARG A 345 -33.42 -80.57 24.34
N PHE A 346 -33.59 -80.93 23.07
CA PHE A 346 -33.49 -82.29 22.49
C PHE A 346 -34.77 -83.16 22.64
N PHE A 347 -35.43 -83.38 21.49
CA PHE A 347 -36.00 -84.63 20.96
C PHE A 347 -37.40 -85.19 21.33
N ARG A 348 -38.15 -85.40 20.23
CA ARG A 348 -38.97 -86.56 19.78
C ARG A 348 -40.40 -86.80 20.29
N ASP A 349 -41.32 -86.72 19.31
CA ASP A 349 -42.42 -87.62 18.93
C ASP A 349 -43.10 -88.47 20.01
N PHE A 350 -44.44 -88.39 20.08
CA PHE A 350 -45.32 -89.52 19.76
C PHE A 350 -46.79 -89.08 19.60
N HIS A 351 -47.44 -89.61 18.55
CA HIS A 351 -48.89 -89.70 18.36
C HIS A 351 -49.56 -90.39 19.55
N ILE A 352 -50.73 -89.89 19.99
CA ILE A 352 -52.09 -90.38 19.63
C ILE A 352 -53.07 -89.24 19.84
#